data_AF-A0A243BRU6-F1
#
_entry.id   AF-A0A243BRU6-F1
#
_cell.length_a   1.000
_cell.length_b   1.000
_cell.length_c   1.000
_cell.angle_alpha   90.00
_cell.angle_beta   90.00
_cell.angle_gamma   90.00
#
_symmetry.space_group_name_H-M   'P 1'
#
loop_
_entity.id
_entity.type
_entity.pdbx_description
1 polymer ?
#
loop_
_entity_poly.entity_id
_entity_poly.type
_entity_poly.pdbx_seq_one_letter_code
_entity_poly.pdbx_strand_id
1 'polypeptide(L)'
;MKTEIGPKKKYSIISYISLLIGILCFLFVFITPTRIANAGNIAGDYITVALTVAGIILSIITMMKKTEKKGIAILSFILSSSFFIFWIIAIILLFTGQISFAP
;
A
#
# COMPACT_ATOMS: atom_id res chain seq x y z
N MET A 1 40.29 13.32 12.20
CA MET A 1 39.46 12.33 11.48
C MET A 1 38.46 13.10 10.64
N LYS A 2 38.63 13.13 9.32
CA LYS A 2 37.77 13.89 8.40
C LYS A 2 36.42 13.18 8.36
N THR A 3 35.40 13.71 9.02
CA THR A 3 34.04 13.20 8.91
C THR A 3 33.57 13.49 7.50
N GLU A 4 33.81 12.55 6.60
CA GLU A 4 33.19 12.54 5.28
C GLU A 4 31.70 12.32 5.51
N ILE A 5 30.98 13.44 5.66
CA ILE A 5 29.54 13.50 5.58
C ILE A 5 29.23 13.20 4.11
N GLY A 6 29.28 11.91 3.76
CA GLY A 6 28.83 11.42 2.47
C GLY A 6 27.44 11.99 2.19
N PRO A 7 27.08 12.24 0.92
CA PRO A 7 25.88 12.98 0.55
C PRO A 7 24.69 12.39 1.32
N LYS A 8 24.12 13.17 2.24
CA LYS A 8 22.98 12.75 3.06
C LYS A 8 21.86 12.39 2.09
N LYS A 9 21.67 11.09 1.83
CA LYS A 9 20.60 10.59 0.97
C LYS A 9 19.29 11.20 1.47
N LYS A 10 18.73 12.14 0.72
CA LYS A 10 17.42 12.72 1.00
C LYS A 10 16.36 11.74 0.54
N TYR A 11 15.18 11.82 1.15
CA TYR A 11 14.01 11.11 0.65
C TYR A 11 13.51 11.80 -0.61
N SER A 12 13.14 11.02 -1.62
CA SER A 12 12.50 11.55 -2.81
C SER A 12 11.11 12.08 -2.51
N ILE A 13 10.69 13.10 -3.24
CA ILE A 13 9.27 13.49 -3.36
C ILE A 13 8.43 12.27 -3.81
N ILE A 14 8.98 11.45 -4.71
CA ILE A 14 8.36 10.22 -5.22
C ILE A 14 8.11 9.21 -4.08
N SER A 15 9.04 9.12 -3.13
CA SER A 15 8.92 8.22 -1.98
C SER A 15 7.82 8.67 -1.02
N TYR A 16 7.64 9.99 -0.86
CA TYR A 16 6.55 10.56 -0.08
C TYR A 16 5.18 10.33 -0.75
N ILE A 17 5.10 10.52 -2.07
CA ILE A 17 3.88 10.24 -2.84
C ILE A 17 3.50 8.76 -2.74
N SER A 18 4.48 7.87 -2.88
CA SER A 18 4.27 6.42 -2.68
C SER A 18 3.73 6.11 -1.28
N LEU A 19 4.32 6.72 -0.24
CA LEU A 19 3.85 6.52 1.13
C LEU A 19 2.41 7.02 1.32
N LEU A 20 2.06 8.18 0.77
CA LEU A 20 0.70 8.73 0.82
C LEU A 20 -0.31 7.80 0.12
N ILE A 21 0.06 7.27 -1.04
CA ILE A 21 -0.72 6.25 -1.78
C ILE A 21 -0.91 4.98 -0.95
N GLY A 22 0.15 4.49 -0.30
CA GLY A 22 0.08 3.32 0.58
C GLY A 22 -0.84 3.54 1.79
N ILE A 23 -0.83 4.75 2.39
CA ILE A 23 -1.72 5.10 3.50
C ILE A 23 -3.17 5.10 3.01
N LEU A 24 -3.45 5.75 1.88
CA LEU A 24 -4.79 5.76 1.28
C LEU A 24 -5.28 4.34 0.99
N CYS A 25 -4.41 3.48 0.47
CA CYS A 25 -4.71 2.07 0.21
C CYS A 25 -5.10 1.33 1.50
N PHE A 26 -4.39 1.55 2.62
CA PHE A 26 -4.75 0.97 3.90
C PHE A 26 -6.10 1.48 4.42
N LEU A 27 -6.35 2.79 4.32
CA LEU A 27 -7.60 3.42 4.75
C LEU A 27 -8.81 2.89 3.95
N PHE A 28 -8.69 2.75 2.63
CA PHE A 28 -9.76 2.25 1.77
C PHE A 28 -10.10 0.77 1.98
N VAL A 29 -9.19 0.00 2.58
CA VAL A 29 -9.37 -1.43 2.81
C VAL A 29 -9.86 -1.73 4.24
N PHE A 30 -9.28 -1.09 5.25
CA PHE A 30 -9.49 -1.44 6.67
C PHE A 30 -10.40 -0.48 7.45
N ILE A 31 -10.51 0.78 7.04
CA ILE A 31 -11.26 1.79 7.81
C ILE A 31 -12.69 1.89 7.29
N THR A 32 -13.66 1.39 8.06
CA THR A 32 -15.10 1.32 7.73
C THR A 32 -15.70 2.61 7.14
N PRO A 33 -15.46 3.83 7.66
CA PRO A 33 -16.04 5.05 7.07
C PRO A 33 -15.45 5.43 5.71
N THR A 34 -14.26 4.93 5.38
CA THR A 34 -13.59 5.17 4.09
C THR A 34 -13.50 3.90 3.26
N ARG A 35 -14.16 2.82 3.67
CA ARG A 35 -14.04 1.52 3.02
C ARG A 35 -14.81 1.56 1.71
N ILE A 36 -14.07 1.64 0.61
CA ILE A 36 -14.63 1.59 -0.75
C ILE A 36 -14.38 0.22 -1.39
N ALA A 37 -13.45 -0.56 -0.83
CA ALA A 37 -13.17 -1.93 -1.24
C ALA A 37 -14.18 -2.92 -0.66
N ASN A 38 -14.70 -3.80 -1.50
CA ASN A 38 -15.62 -4.89 -1.23
C ASN A 38 -16.91 -4.44 -0.53
N ALA A 39 -17.34 -3.20 -0.78
CA ALA A 39 -18.55 -2.57 -0.24
C ALA A 39 -19.75 -2.67 -1.21
N GLY A 40 -19.65 -3.50 -2.26
CA GLY A 40 -20.69 -3.66 -3.28
C GLY A 40 -20.70 -2.56 -4.36
N ASN A 41 -19.71 -1.65 -4.35
CA ASN A 41 -19.53 -0.62 -5.38
C ASN A 41 -18.37 -0.97 -6.31
N ILE A 42 -18.69 -1.40 -7.54
CA ILE A 42 -17.74 -1.84 -8.57
C ILE A 42 -16.66 -0.78 -8.85
N ALA A 43 -17.03 0.51 -8.84
CA ALA A 43 -16.09 1.61 -9.07
C ALA A 43 -15.04 1.71 -7.95
N GLY A 44 -15.47 1.50 -6.70
CA GLY A 44 -14.60 1.52 -5.53
C GLY A 44 -13.57 0.40 -5.52
N ASP A 45 -14.00 -0.78 -5.94
CA ASP A 45 -13.14 -1.95 -6.08
C ASP A 45 -12.05 -1.71 -7.13
N TYR A 46 -12.44 -1.22 -8.32
CA TYR A 46 -11.49 -0.93 -9.39
C TYR A 46 -10.47 0.14 -8.98
N ILE A 47 -10.92 1.20 -8.30
CA ILE A 47 -10.03 2.26 -7.78
C ILE A 47 -9.04 1.68 -6.78
N THR A 48 -9.50 0.84 -5.84
CA THR A 48 -8.62 0.26 -4.81
C THR A 48 -7.57 -0.66 -5.43
N VAL A 49 -7.95 -1.49 -6.41
CA VAL A 49 -7.01 -2.34 -7.15
C VAL A 49 -6.00 -1.49 -7.92
N ALA A 50 -6.45 -0.47 -8.67
CA ALA A 50 -5.56 0.42 -9.42
C ALA A 50 -4.57 1.14 -8.50
N LEU A 51 -5.03 1.60 -7.33
CA LEU A 51 -4.20 2.29 -6.35
C LEU A 51 -3.15 1.36 -5.72
N THR A 52 -3.53 0.11 -5.47
CA THR A 52 -2.62 -0.94 -4.97
C THR A 52 -1.51 -1.23 -5.97
N VAL A 53 -1.86 -1.43 -7.25
CA VAL A 53 -0.90 -1.69 -8.32
C VAL A 53 0.03 -0.50 -8.50
N ALA A 54 -0.52 0.72 -8.54
CA ALA A 54 0.27 1.94 -8.63
C ALA A 54 1.24 2.10 -7.45
N GLY A 55 0.79 1.85 -6.21
CA GLY A 55 1.62 1.94 -5.00
C GLY A 55 2.78 0.94 -4.98
N ILE A 56 2.53 -0.30 -5.44
CA ILE A 56 3.55 -1.34 -5.56
C ILE A 56 4.60 -0.95 -6.62
N ILE A 57 4.17 -0.56 -7.82
CA ILE A 57 5.08 -0.16 -8.91
C ILE A 57 5.92 1.04 -8.47
N LEU A 58 5.31 2.05 -7.85
CA LEU A 58 6.01 3.26 -7.41
C LEU A 58 7.04 2.96 -6.31
N SER A 59 6.71 2.04 -5.38
CA SER A 59 7.65 1.56 -4.37
C SER A 59 8.84 0.80 -4.98
N ILE A 60 8.61 -0.06 -5.97
CA ILE A 60 9.68 -0.80 -6.67
C ILE A 60 10.61 0.17 -7.40
N ILE A 61 10.06 1.13 -8.16
CA ILE A 61 10.85 2.14 -8.88
C ILE A 61 11.71 2.96 -7.90
N THR A 62 11.14 3.35 -6.76
CA THR A 62 11.85 4.10 -5.72
C THR A 62 12.97 3.26 -5.08
N MET A 63 12.75 1.96 -4.89
CA MET A 63 13.77 1.02 -4.39
C MET A 63 14.92 0.78 -5.37
N MET A 64 14.65 0.83 -6.68
CA MET A 64 15.65 0.68 -7.74
C MET A 64 16.55 1.92 -7.88
N LYS A 65 16.09 3.11 -7.48
CA LYS A 65 16.94 4.32 -7.44
C LYS A 65 18.03 4.21 -6.37
N LYS A 66 19.29 3.99 -6.80
CA LYS A 66 20.48 3.86 -5.93
C LYS A 66 20.76 5.08 -5.04
N THR A 67 20.24 6.25 -5.40
CA THR A 67 20.56 7.55 -4.78
C THR A 67 19.73 7.87 -3.53
N GLU A 68 18.69 7.08 -3.21
CA GLU A 68 17.68 7.48 -2.22
C GLU A 68 17.65 6.58 -0.98
N LYS A 69 17.12 7.11 0.14
CA LYS A 69 16.89 6.33 1.35
C LYS A 69 15.69 5.39 1.12
N LYS A 70 15.95 4.09 1.19
CA LYS A 70 14.97 3.04 0.88
C LYS A 70 13.91 2.83 1.98
N GLY A 71 14.10 3.36 3.18
CA GLY A 71 13.22 3.11 4.33
C GLY A 71 11.75 3.49 4.08
N ILE A 72 11.49 4.66 3.49
CA ILE A 72 10.11 5.11 3.19
C ILE A 72 9.47 4.26 2.09
N ALA A 73 10.24 3.84 1.08
CA ALA A 73 9.74 2.97 0.02
C ALA A 73 9.40 1.56 0.55
N ILE A 74 10.19 1.01 1.47
CA ILE A 74 9.89 -0.26 2.14
C ILE A 74 8.59 -0.15 2.96
N LEU A 75 8.45 0.94 3.72
CA LEU A 75 7.24 1.17 4.52
C LEU A 75 6.00 1.32 3.63
N SER A 76 6.12 2.08 2.55
CA SER A 76 5.06 2.24 1.55
C SER A 76 4.68 0.91 0.88
N PHE A 77 5.67 0.07 0.56
CA PHE A 77 5.45 -1.26 -0.01
C PHE A 77 4.67 -2.16 0.97
N ILE A 78 5.05 -2.17 2.26
CA ILE A 78 4.33 -2.91 3.30
C ILE A 78 2.88 -2.43 3.40
N LEU A 79 2.67 -1.11 3.36
CA LEU A 79 1.35 -0.50 3.49
C LEU A 79 0.46 -0.80 2.28
N SER A 80 1.03 -0.76 1.08
CA SER A 80 0.34 -1.13 -0.16
C SER A 80 0.02 -2.63 -0.24
N SER A 81 0.82 -3.48 0.43
CA SER A 81 0.56 -4.94 0.52
C SER A 81 -0.64 -5.28 1.41
N SER A 82 -1.18 -4.33 2.17
CA SER A 82 -2.35 -4.51 3.04
C SER A 82 -3.60 -5.02 2.30
N PHE A 83 -3.73 -4.71 1.00
CA PHE A 83 -4.82 -5.24 0.16
C PHE A 83 -4.75 -6.78 0.00
N PHE A 84 -3.54 -7.34 -0.12
CA PHE A 84 -3.35 -8.79 -0.18
C PHE A 84 -3.72 -9.46 1.15
N ILE A 85 -3.33 -8.83 2.27
CA ILE A 85 -3.64 -9.32 3.61
C ILE A 85 -5.16 -9.34 3.82
N PHE A 86 -5.87 -8.31 3.36
CA PHE A 86 -7.33 -8.28 3.38
C PHE A 86 -7.97 -9.43 2.59
N TRP A 87 -7.47 -9.72 1.39
CA TRP A 87 -7.97 -10.85 0.59
C TRP A 87 -7.73 -12.21 1.27
N ILE A 88 -6.57 -12.40 1.91
CA ILE A 88 -6.29 -13.62 2.69
C ILE A 88 -7.28 -13.75 3.85
N ILE A 89 -7.50 -12.67 4.61
CA ILE A 89 -8.45 -12.65 5.72
C ILE A 89 -9.87 -12.91 5.20
N ALA A 90 -10.27 -12.30 4.09
CA ALA A 90 -11.58 -12.51 3.48
C ALA A 90 -11.77 -13.97 3.07
N ILE A 91 -10.80 -14.60 2.39
CA ILE A 91 -10.84 -16.02 2.05
C ILE A 91 -10.94 -16.88 3.32
N ILE A 92 -10.17 -16.58 4.36
CA ILE A 92 -10.25 -17.35 5.62
C ILE A 92 -11.66 -17.24 6.22
N LEU A 93 -12.19 -16.03 6.41
CA LEU A 93 -13.54 -15.85 6.98
C LEU A 93 -14.63 -16.51 6.12
N LEU A 94 -14.44 -16.52 4.80
CA LEU A 94 -15.31 -17.17 3.82
C LEU A 94 -15.36 -18.68 4.04
N PHE A 95 -14.20 -19.32 4.20
CA PHE A 95 -14.11 -20.75 4.50
C PHE A 95 -14.55 -21.09 5.92
N THR A 96 -14.40 -20.18 6.89
CA THR A 96 -14.87 -20.37 8.26
C THR A 96 -16.38 -20.07 8.43
N GLY A 97 -17.07 -19.64 7.37
CA GLY A 97 -18.51 -19.33 7.40
C GLY A 97 -18.89 -18.15 8.31
N GLN A 98 -17.91 -17.33 8.71
CA GLN A 98 -18.13 -16.13 9.53
C GLN A 98 -18.67 -14.96 8.69
N ILE A 99 -18.53 -15.04 7.37
CA ILE A 99 -19.18 -14.17 6.39
C ILE A 99 -20.10 -15.01 5.52
N SER A 100 -21.32 -14.54 5.31
CA SER A 100 -22.26 -15.18 4.38
C SER A 100 -21.73 -15.00 2.96
N PHE A 101 -21.62 -16.09 2.19
CA PHE A 101 -21.14 -16.07 0.80
C PHE A 101 -22.00 -15.19 -0.13
N ALA A 102 -23.21 -14.86 0.32
CA ALA A 102 -24.18 -13.89 -0.18
C ALA A 102 -25.32 -13.85 0.86
N PRO A 103 -26.27 -12.90 0.80
CA PRO A 103 -27.63 -13.19 1.28
C PRO A 103 -28.26 -14.35 0.50
#